data_AF-A0A2T6AZ29-F1
#
_entry.id   AF-A0A2T6AZ29-F1
#
_cell.length_a   1.000
_cell.length_b   1.000
_cell.length_c   1.000
_cell.angle_alpha   90.00
_cell.angle_beta   90.00
_cell.angle_gamma   90.00
#
_symmetry.space_group_name_H-M   'P 1'
#
loop_
_entity.id
_entity.type
_entity.pdbx_description
1 polymer ?
#
loop_
_entity_poly.entity_id
_entity_poly.type
_entity_poly.pdbx_seq_one_letter_code
_entity_poly.pdbx_strand_id
1 'polypeptide(L)'
;MDIVFSPLRSDDSLSLHVSGDTVTFNGISFNFSQIAEGEILPASAVGCNMLKGNVTRSGGALQLEILLPYSPAGDVNGDGEITDMDVPEAIRFPAPLSISENGPISAPGLSEHQGITGQGTIDWSKLVTVAHQKQDRLNEWRASTSIPKLELLLNLVKAEIISEESAMSSDIPAEFVPIIDAMPNPPRAEIRIRWAHLVDVPRSSPFVGIVQNAFGWTDETVDGLFGWED
;
A
#
# COMPACT_ATOMS: atom_id res chain seq x y z
N MET A 1 6.51 11.21 -16.70
CA MET A 1 6.97 9.92 -16.14
C MET A 1 8.24 10.17 -15.37
N ASP A 2 8.34 9.67 -14.15
CA ASP A 2 9.50 9.84 -13.30
C ASP A 2 10.22 8.50 -13.12
N ILE A 3 11.53 8.50 -13.34
CA ILE A 3 12.37 7.32 -13.31
C ILE A 3 13.50 7.55 -12.32
N VAL A 4 13.64 6.63 -11.38
CA VAL A 4 14.80 6.53 -10.49
C VAL A 4 15.60 5.30 -10.88
N PHE A 5 16.92 5.45 -10.95
CA PHE A 5 17.82 4.35 -11.25
C PHE A 5 18.45 3.80 -9.98
N SER A 6 18.54 2.48 -9.91
CA SER A 6 19.27 1.74 -8.90
C SER A 6 20.48 1.06 -9.56
N PRO A 7 21.71 1.48 -9.27
CA PRO A 7 22.90 0.88 -9.86
C PRO A 7 22.98 -0.63 -9.56
N LEU A 8 23.36 -1.42 -10.57
CA LEU A 8 23.55 -2.86 -10.47
C LEU A 8 24.86 -3.25 -11.14
N ARG A 9 25.79 -3.87 -10.41
CA ARG A 9 26.99 -4.43 -11.02
C ARG A 9 26.61 -5.64 -11.86
N SER A 10 26.64 -5.48 -13.18
CA SER A 10 26.34 -6.51 -14.18
C SER A 10 26.99 -6.14 -15.51
N ASP A 11 27.39 -7.13 -16.29
CA ASP A 11 27.87 -6.92 -17.67
C ASP A 11 26.72 -6.77 -18.68
N ASP A 12 25.46 -6.82 -18.20
CA ASP A 12 24.29 -6.52 -19.02
C ASP A 12 24.29 -5.06 -19.50
N SER A 13 23.65 -4.81 -20.64
CA SER A 13 23.38 -3.46 -21.14
C SER A 13 21.90 -3.11 -20.95
N LEU A 14 21.62 -1.83 -20.67
CA LEU A 14 20.26 -1.30 -20.63
C LEU A 14 20.07 -0.21 -21.69
N SER A 15 19.06 -0.37 -22.53
CA SER A 15 18.49 0.66 -23.38
C SER A 15 17.06 0.96 -22.92
N LEU A 16 16.69 2.24 -22.95
CA LEU A 16 15.41 2.71 -22.46
C LEU A 16 14.76 3.65 -23.47
N HIS A 17 13.49 3.41 -23.77
CA HIS A 17 12.67 4.29 -24.61
C HIS A 17 11.30 4.48 -23.96
N VAL A 18 10.80 5.71 -23.96
CA VAL A 18 9.52 6.07 -23.35
C VAL A 18 8.59 6.63 -24.42
N SER A 19 7.34 6.17 -24.43
CA SER A 19 6.28 6.70 -25.28
C SER A 19 4.96 6.74 -24.51
N GLY A 20 4.61 7.93 -24.01
CA GLY A 20 3.51 8.11 -23.06
C GLY A 20 3.70 7.23 -21.82
N ASP A 21 2.75 6.34 -21.58
CA ASP A 21 2.77 5.39 -20.47
C ASP A 21 3.42 4.04 -20.82
N THR A 22 4.05 3.94 -22.00
CA THR A 22 4.80 2.74 -22.42
C THR A 22 6.28 2.93 -22.20
N VAL A 23 6.92 1.97 -21.53
CA VAL A 23 8.37 1.91 -21.36
C VAL A 23 8.90 0.68 -22.10
N THR A 24 9.93 0.89 -22.90
CA THR A 24 10.61 -0.15 -23.65
C THR A 24 12.00 -0.37 -23.05
N PHE A 25 12.23 -1.58 -22.54
CA PHE A 25 13.51 -2.03 -22.00
C PHE A 25 14.14 -3.00 -22.99
N ASN A 26 15.33 -2.70 -23.52
CA ASN A 26 16.03 -3.60 -24.45
C ASN A 26 15.13 -4.12 -25.60
N GLY A 27 14.34 -3.21 -26.18
CA GLY A 27 13.41 -3.50 -27.27
C GLY A 27 12.08 -4.13 -26.86
N ILE A 28 11.89 -4.52 -25.59
CA ILE A 28 10.65 -5.11 -25.09
C ILE A 28 9.78 -4.03 -24.44
N SER A 29 8.60 -3.80 -25.02
CA SER A 29 7.69 -2.72 -24.63
C SER A 29 6.64 -3.19 -23.62
N PHE A 30 6.47 -2.42 -22.55
CA PHE A 30 5.48 -2.62 -21.49
C PHE A 30 4.58 -1.39 -21.41
N ASN A 31 3.27 -1.59 -21.63
CA ASN A 31 2.30 -0.50 -21.60
C ASN A 31 1.64 -0.42 -20.21
N PHE A 32 1.91 0.65 -19.47
CA PHE A 32 1.39 0.89 -18.13
C PHE A 32 0.17 1.82 -18.09
N SER A 33 -0.47 2.06 -19.23
CA SER A 33 -1.62 3.00 -19.35
C SER A 33 -2.83 2.62 -18.49
N GLN A 34 -2.91 1.38 -18.00
CA GLN A 34 -4.02 0.93 -17.14
C GLN A 34 -3.84 1.31 -15.67
N ILE A 35 -2.65 1.70 -15.24
CA ILE A 35 -2.41 2.12 -13.85
C ILE A 35 -2.98 3.52 -13.67
N ALA A 36 -4.05 3.64 -12.88
CA ALA A 36 -4.64 4.92 -12.50
C ALA A 36 -3.90 5.57 -11.33
N GLU A 37 -4.23 6.83 -11.05
CA GLU A 37 -3.67 7.59 -9.92
C GLU A 37 -3.85 6.84 -8.59
N GLY A 38 -2.76 6.66 -7.85
CA GLY A 38 -2.73 5.96 -6.55
C GLY A 38 -2.73 4.43 -6.65
N GLU A 39 -2.81 3.84 -7.85
CA GLU A 39 -2.71 2.39 -8.02
C GLU A 39 -1.26 1.90 -8.01
N ILE A 40 -1.09 0.65 -7.61
CA ILE A 40 0.22 0.02 -7.45
C ILE A 40 0.24 -1.26 -8.27
N LEU A 41 1.17 -1.35 -9.23
CA LEU A 41 1.49 -2.59 -9.93
C LEU A 41 2.81 -3.15 -9.40
N PRO A 42 2.81 -4.30 -8.72
CA PRO A 42 4.03 -4.91 -8.22
C PRO A 42 5.03 -5.23 -9.34
N ALA A 43 6.33 -5.06 -9.09
CA ALA A 43 7.37 -5.42 -10.07
C ALA A 43 7.26 -6.89 -10.52
N SER A 44 6.86 -7.78 -9.61
CA SER A 44 6.64 -9.21 -9.88
C SER A 44 5.45 -9.52 -10.79
N ALA A 45 4.64 -8.52 -11.15
CA ALA A 45 3.60 -8.61 -12.16
C ALA A 45 4.13 -8.30 -13.56
N VAL A 46 5.29 -7.67 -13.67
CA VAL A 46 5.90 -7.28 -14.94
C VAL A 46 6.94 -8.33 -15.30
N GLY A 47 6.87 -8.87 -16.53
CA GLY A 47 7.87 -9.79 -17.06
C GLY A 47 9.20 -9.11 -17.42
N CYS A 48 9.67 -8.17 -16.59
CA CYS A 48 10.89 -7.39 -16.79
C CYS A 48 11.77 -7.47 -15.55
N ASN A 49 12.95 -8.06 -15.71
CA ASN A 49 13.98 -8.22 -14.69
C ASN A 49 14.79 -6.94 -14.44
N MET A 50 14.64 -5.90 -15.27
CA MET A 50 15.26 -4.59 -15.06
C MET A 50 14.41 -3.67 -14.15
N LEU A 51 13.16 -4.04 -13.87
CA LEU A 51 12.29 -3.28 -12.98
C LEU A 51 12.49 -3.77 -11.54
N LYS A 52 12.95 -2.89 -10.64
CA LYS A 52 13.26 -3.23 -9.25
C LYS A 52 12.06 -3.03 -8.32
N GLY A 53 11.36 -1.90 -8.49
CA GLY A 53 10.29 -1.44 -7.63
C GLY A 53 8.91 -1.52 -8.28
N ASN A 54 7.87 -1.32 -7.47
CA ASN A 54 6.50 -1.24 -7.97
C ASN A 54 6.35 -0.08 -8.94
N VAL A 55 5.52 -0.26 -9.98
CA VAL A 55 5.08 0.85 -10.83
C VAL A 55 3.87 1.48 -10.17
N THR A 56 3.93 2.78 -9.92
CA THR A 56 2.82 3.53 -9.32
C THR A 56 2.52 4.77 -10.16
N ARG A 57 1.32 5.34 -10.01
CA ARG A 57 1.03 6.67 -10.55
C ARG A 57 0.78 7.63 -9.41
N SER A 58 1.55 8.73 -9.37
CA SER A 58 1.41 9.78 -8.38
C SER A 58 1.61 11.15 -9.02
N GLY A 59 0.73 12.11 -8.70
CA GLY A 59 0.75 13.43 -9.30
C GLY A 59 0.51 13.40 -10.81
N GLY A 60 -0.21 12.40 -11.31
CA GLY A 60 -0.46 12.19 -12.74
C GLY A 60 0.69 11.56 -13.52
N ALA A 61 1.85 11.32 -12.89
CA ALA A 61 3.02 10.71 -13.53
C ALA A 61 3.23 9.27 -13.04
N LEU A 62 3.58 8.37 -13.96
CA LEU A 62 4.09 7.05 -13.60
C LEU A 62 5.47 7.18 -12.95
N GLN A 63 5.67 6.49 -11.83
CA GLN A 63 6.93 6.40 -11.10
C GLN A 63 7.49 4.98 -11.22
N LEU A 64 8.74 4.86 -11.66
CA LEU A 64 9.43 3.59 -11.86
C LEU A 64 10.81 3.59 -11.20
N GLU A 65 11.18 2.47 -10.60
CA GLU A 65 12.55 2.21 -10.15
C GLU A 65 13.18 1.13 -11.04
N ILE A 66 14.23 1.52 -11.77
CA ILE A 66 14.87 0.70 -12.80
C ILE A 66 16.29 0.36 -12.36
N LEU A 67 16.69 -0.90 -12.49
CA LEU A 67 18.07 -1.32 -12.33
C LEU A 67 18.90 -0.72 -13.47
N LEU A 68 20.01 -0.07 -13.15
CA LEU A 68 20.99 0.44 -14.10
C LEU A 68 22.23 -0.45 -14.07
N PRO A 69 22.33 -1.43 -14.98
CA PRO A 69 23.52 -2.25 -15.13
C PRO A 69 24.75 -1.38 -15.40
N TYR A 70 25.84 -1.70 -14.71
CA TYR A 70 27.15 -1.18 -15.03
C TYR A 70 28.21 -2.26 -14.85
N SER A 71 29.15 -2.28 -15.78
CA SER A 71 30.41 -3.00 -15.61
C SER A 71 31.47 -1.98 -15.20
N PRO A 72 32.28 -2.26 -14.15
CA PRO A 72 33.40 -1.39 -13.83
C PRO A 72 34.44 -1.49 -14.94
N ALA A 73 34.37 -0.55 -15.88
CA ALA A 73 35.36 -0.39 -16.94
C ALA A 73 36.46 0.56 -16.43
N GLY A 74 37.57 -0.02 -16.00
CA GLY A 74 38.81 0.71 -15.77
C GLY A 74 39.96 -0.06 -16.42
N ASP A 75 40.75 0.63 -17.24
CA ASP A 75 42.11 0.19 -17.56
C ASP A 75 42.77 -0.22 -16.25
N VAL A 76 43.19 -1.49 -16.16
CA VAL A 76 43.92 -2.00 -15.01
C VAL A 76 45.12 -1.07 -14.76
N ASN A 77 45.10 -0.33 -13.64
CA ASN A 77 46.36 0.04 -13.04
C ASN A 77 47.12 -1.27 -12.77
N GLY A 78 48.45 -1.27 -12.90
CA GLY A 78 49.27 -2.49 -13.04
C GLY A 78 49.20 -3.53 -11.89
N ASP A 79 48.31 -3.35 -10.92
CA ASP A 79 47.97 -4.26 -9.81
C ASP A 79 46.70 -5.10 -10.03
N GLY A 80 45.87 -4.79 -11.04
CA GLY A 80 44.81 -5.70 -11.55
C GLY A 80 43.53 -5.80 -10.73
N GLU A 81 43.31 -4.93 -9.73
CA GLU A 81 42.08 -4.90 -8.94
C GLU A 81 41.10 -3.84 -9.50
N ILE A 82 40.00 -4.30 -10.10
CA ILE A 82 38.92 -3.43 -10.58
C ILE A 82 37.90 -3.24 -9.46
N THR A 83 37.73 -2.00 -8.98
CA THR A 83 36.81 -1.67 -7.90
C THR A 83 35.60 -0.90 -8.40
N ASP A 84 34.50 -0.88 -7.64
CA ASP A 84 33.35 -0.04 -7.97
C ASP A 84 33.70 1.45 -7.96
N MET A 85 34.84 1.85 -7.35
CA MET A 85 35.26 3.24 -7.27
C MET A 85 35.71 3.82 -8.62
N ASP A 86 36.07 2.94 -9.56
CA ASP A 86 36.51 3.29 -10.93
C ASP A 86 35.32 3.64 -11.85
N VAL A 87 34.09 3.45 -11.38
CA VAL A 87 32.86 3.78 -12.12
C VAL A 87 32.51 5.27 -11.94
N PRO A 88 32.14 5.98 -13.02
CA PRO A 88 31.69 7.37 -12.95
C PRO A 88 30.60 7.60 -11.89
N GLU A 89 30.70 8.70 -11.16
CA GLU A 89 29.75 9.05 -10.10
C GLU A 89 28.31 9.11 -10.61
N ALA A 90 28.09 9.60 -11.82
CA ALA A 90 26.77 9.67 -12.44
C ALA A 90 26.13 8.29 -12.71
N ILE A 91 26.90 7.20 -12.68
CA ILE A 91 26.39 5.82 -12.78
C ILE A 91 26.19 5.22 -11.38
N ARG A 92 27.04 5.56 -10.41
CA ARG A 92 26.92 5.09 -9.01
C ARG A 92 25.84 5.82 -8.21
N PHE A 93 25.57 7.07 -8.57
CA PHE A 93 24.58 7.95 -7.95
C PHE A 93 23.76 8.63 -9.06
N PRO A 94 22.98 7.85 -9.82
CA PRO A 94 22.23 8.39 -10.93
C PRO A 94 21.16 9.37 -10.43
N ALA A 95 21.08 10.52 -11.09
CA ALA A 95 20.04 11.50 -10.82
C ALA A 95 18.67 10.96 -11.29
N PRO A 96 17.57 11.24 -10.56
CA PRO A 96 16.23 10.98 -11.05
C PRO A 96 15.95 11.71 -12.37
N LEU A 97 15.16 11.10 -13.26
CA LEU A 97 14.75 11.69 -14.52
C LEU A 97 13.23 11.92 -14.55
N SER A 98 12.81 13.14 -14.87
CA SER A 98 11.43 13.47 -15.21
C SER A 98 11.28 13.63 -16.72
N ILE A 99 10.54 12.72 -17.33
CA ILE A 99 10.37 12.58 -18.78
C ILE A 99 9.01 13.14 -19.18
N SER A 100 9.03 14.17 -20.04
CA SER A 100 7.84 14.80 -20.63
C SER A 100 7.69 14.55 -22.13
N GLU A 101 8.74 14.06 -22.79
CA GLU A 101 8.76 13.83 -24.24
C GLU A 101 8.95 12.34 -24.57
N ASN A 102 8.37 11.93 -25.69
CA ASN A 102 8.52 10.57 -26.18
C ASN A 102 9.85 10.42 -26.92
N GLY A 103 10.51 9.28 -26.73
CA GLY A 103 11.74 8.96 -27.45
C GLY A 103 12.71 8.10 -26.64
N PRO A 104 13.90 7.85 -27.21
CA PRO A 104 14.97 7.16 -26.52
C PRO A 104 15.49 8.04 -25.38
N ILE A 105 15.70 7.43 -24.22
CA ILE A 105 16.26 8.11 -23.05
C ILE A 105 17.78 8.02 -23.11
N SER A 106 18.42 9.18 -23.11
CA SER A 106 19.88 9.29 -23.06
C SER A 106 20.31 9.68 -21.65
N ALA A 107 20.94 8.74 -20.93
CA ALA A 107 21.48 8.95 -19.59
C ALA A 107 22.80 8.17 -19.42
N PRO A 108 23.69 8.57 -18.51
CA PRO A 108 24.93 7.82 -18.23
C PRO A 108 24.65 6.35 -17.93
N GLY A 109 25.41 5.45 -18.57
CA GLY A 109 25.25 4.00 -18.42
C GLY A 109 24.19 3.36 -19.35
N LEU A 110 23.34 4.15 -20.01
CA LEU A 110 22.42 3.63 -21.01
C LEU A 110 23.14 3.39 -22.34
N SER A 111 22.76 2.29 -23.00
CA SER A 111 23.22 1.89 -24.33
C SER A 111 22.11 2.09 -25.35
N GLU A 112 22.47 2.18 -26.63
CA GLU A 112 21.49 2.10 -27.71
C GLU A 112 21.00 0.66 -27.89
N HIS A 113 19.70 0.49 -28.12
CA HIS A 113 19.15 -0.82 -28.40
C HIS A 113 19.63 -1.32 -29.78
N GLN A 114 20.30 -2.48 -29.80
CA GLN A 114 20.60 -3.20 -31.02
C GLN A 114 19.95 -4.58 -30.96
N GLY A 115 18.78 -4.73 -31.59
CA GLY A 115 18.10 -6.03 -31.60
C GLY A 115 16.64 -5.96 -32.00
N ILE A 116 15.96 -7.10 -31.81
CA ILE A 116 14.55 -7.29 -32.15
C ILE A 116 13.67 -6.57 -31.12
N THR A 117 12.59 -5.96 -31.57
CA THR A 117 11.57 -5.37 -30.70
C THR A 117 10.47 -6.39 -30.39
N GLY A 118 9.92 -6.32 -29.19
CA GLY A 118 8.82 -7.18 -28.76
C GLY A 118 7.87 -6.48 -27.79
N GLN A 119 6.83 -7.21 -27.39
CA GLN A 119 5.89 -6.76 -26.36
C GLN A 119 6.07 -7.64 -25.12
N GLY A 120 6.27 -7.00 -23.98
CA GLY A 120 6.39 -7.67 -22.69
C GLY A 120 5.03 -8.10 -22.14
N THR A 121 5.06 -9.00 -21.16
CA THR A 121 3.86 -9.46 -20.46
C THR A 121 3.70 -8.71 -19.14
N ILE A 122 2.45 -8.29 -18.84
CA ILE A 122 2.05 -7.74 -17.54
C ILE A 122 0.88 -8.57 -17.02
N ASP A 123 1.03 -9.10 -15.81
CA ASP A 123 -0.01 -9.79 -15.07
C ASP A 123 -0.91 -8.78 -14.34
N TRP A 124 -1.94 -8.30 -15.03
CA TRP A 124 -2.89 -7.33 -14.49
C TRP A 124 -3.72 -7.87 -13.32
N SER A 125 -3.75 -9.19 -13.08
CA SER A 125 -4.45 -9.74 -11.91
C SER A 125 -3.78 -9.35 -10.59
N LYS A 126 -2.53 -8.87 -10.63
CA LYS A 126 -1.77 -8.36 -9.48
C LYS A 126 -1.85 -6.85 -9.28
N LEU A 127 -2.61 -6.13 -10.12
CA LEU A 127 -2.81 -4.69 -9.94
C LEU A 127 -3.56 -4.42 -8.64
N VAL A 128 -2.97 -3.61 -7.77
CA VAL A 128 -3.57 -3.22 -6.49
C VAL A 128 -4.27 -1.88 -6.66
N THR A 129 -5.59 -1.94 -6.76
CA THR A 129 -6.44 -0.75 -6.94
C THR A 129 -6.51 0.08 -5.65
N VAL A 130 -6.80 1.37 -5.78
CA VAL A 130 -7.01 2.26 -4.62
C VAL A 130 -8.11 1.73 -3.69
N ALA A 131 -9.17 1.14 -4.26
CA ALA A 131 -10.26 0.56 -3.48
C ALA A 131 -9.80 -0.65 -2.65
N HIS A 132 -8.97 -1.53 -3.21
CA HIS A 132 -8.43 -2.67 -2.47
C HIS A 132 -7.50 -2.22 -1.35
N GLN A 133 -6.59 -1.27 -1.64
CA GLN A 133 -5.71 -0.69 -0.62
C GLN A 133 -6.51 -0.05 0.52
N LYS A 134 -7.57 0.70 0.19
CA LYS A 134 -8.44 1.31 1.19
C LYS A 134 -9.10 0.25 2.07
N GLN A 135 -9.62 -0.81 1.46
CA GLN A 135 -10.27 -1.90 2.20
C GLN A 135 -9.29 -2.63 3.11
N ASP A 136 -8.06 -2.89 2.66
CA ASP A 136 -7.02 -3.54 3.46
C ASP A 136 -6.64 -2.68 4.67
N ARG A 137 -6.41 -1.37 4.46
CA ARG A 137 -6.18 -0.43 5.58
C ARG A 137 -7.34 -0.40 6.56
N LEU A 138 -8.57 -0.41 6.05
CA LEU A 138 -9.76 -0.42 6.90
C LEU A 138 -9.83 -1.72 7.72
N ASN A 139 -9.52 -2.87 7.12
CA ASN A 139 -9.49 -4.15 7.82
C ASN A 139 -8.40 -4.19 8.90
N GLU A 140 -7.18 -3.73 8.58
CA GLU A 140 -6.08 -3.62 9.53
C GLU A 140 -6.41 -2.65 10.67
N TRP A 141 -7.03 -1.52 10.36
CA TRP A 141 -7.49 -0.56 11.36
C TRP A 141 -8.58 -1.16 12.25
N ARG A 142 -9.61 -1.82 11.70
CA ARG A 142 -10.66 -2.49 12.49
C ARG A 142 -10.09 -3.56 13.42
N ALA A 143 -9.04 -4.25 12.99
CA ALA A 143 -8.37 -5.29 13.78
C ALA A 143 -7.55 -4.73 14.94
N SER A 144 -6.96 -3.54 14.78
CA SER A 144 -6.02 -2.94 15.74
C SER A 144 -6.61 -1.83 16.60
N THR A 145 -7.72 -1.23 16.17
CA THR A 145 -8.29 -0.05 16.83
C THR A 145 -9.06 -0.41 18.09
N SER A 146 -8.83 0.38 19.12
CA SER A 146 -9.53 0.33 20.39
C SER A 146 -9.63 1.74 20.95
N ILE A 147 -10.75 2.03 21.61
CA ILE A 147 -10.96 3.32 22.30
C ILE A 147 -11.28 3.05 23.77
N PRO A 148 -11.02 4.01 24.68
CA PRO A 148 -11.43 3.87 26.07
C PRO A 148 -12.93 3.61 26.17
N LYS A 149 -13.35 2.78 27.12
CA LYS A 149 -14.77 2.49 27.37
C LYS A 149 -15.59 3.76 27.59
N LEU A 150 -15.01 4.74 28.28
CA LEU A 150 -15.62 6.06 28.46
C LEU A 150 -15.88 6.77 27.14
N GLU A 151 -14.91 6.75 26.21
CA GLU A 151 -15.05 7.41 24.91
C GLU A 151 -16.12 6.72 24.06
N LEU A 152 -16.17 5.38 24.09
CA LEU A 152 -17.25 4.64 23.43
C LEU A 152 -18.62 5.06 23.97
N LEU A 153 -18.79 5.13 25.29
CA LEU A 153 -20.04 5.56 25.92
C LEU A 153 -20.41 7.00 25.53
N LEU A 154 -19.44 7.91 25.54
CA LEU A 154 -19.66 9.29 25.08
C LEU A 154 -20.11 9.34 23.62
N ASN A 155 -19.50 8.55 22.73
CA ASN A 155 -19.88 8.50 21.32
C ASN A 155 -21.27 7.89 21.12
N LEU A 156 -21.64 6.89 21.92
CA LEU A 156 -22.99 6.32 21.92
C LEU A 156 -24.05 7.33 22.42
N VAL A 157 -23.74 8.14 23.43
CA VAL A 157 -24.62 9.22 23.91
C VAL A 157 -24.77 10.31 22.85
N LYS A 158 -23.67 10.76 22.25
CA LYS A 158 -23.70 11.77 21.17
C LYS A 158 -24.52 11.31 19.97
N ALA A 159 -24.52 10.02 19.69
CA ALA A 159 -25.32 9.39 18.64
C ALA A 159 -26.76 9.08 19.09
N GLU A 160 -27.17 9.48 20.29
CA GLU A 160 -28.51 9.25 20.87
C GLU A 160 -28.90 7.78 20.98
N ILE A 161 -27.91 6.88 21.07
CA ILE A 161 -28.13 5.42 21.17
C ILE A 161 -28.41 5.01 22.61
N ILE A 162 -27.69 5.62 23.56
CA ILE A 162 -27.88 5.39 24.99
C ILE A 162 -28.11 6.72 25.70
N SER A 163 -28.82 6.67 26.81
CA SER A 163 -29.00 7.82 27.69
C SER A 163 -27.73 8.18 28.46
N GLU A 164 -27.61 9.45 28.88
CA GLU A 164 -26.55 9.89 29.80
C GLU A 164 -26.57 9.10 31.11
N GLU A 165 -27.75 8.78 31.64
CA GLU A 165 -27.92 7.97 32.85
C GLU A 165 -27.29 6.58 32.69
N SER A 166 -27.58 5.91 31.56
CA SER A 166 -26.96 4.63 31.23
C SER A 166 -25.44 4.72 31.10
N ALA A 167 -24.92 5.81 30.52
CA ALA A 167 -23.49 6.01 30.34
C ALA A 167 -22.73 6.27 31.66
N MET A 168 -23.41 6.84 32.67
CA MET A 168 -22.83 7.09 33.99
C MET A 168 -22.78 5.82 34.87
N SER A 169 -23.50 4.76 34.49
CA SER A 169 -23.47 3.49 35.22
C SER A 169 -22.16 2.73 35.00
N SER A 170 -21.73 2.00 36.03
CA SER A 170 -20.61 1.04 35.90
C SER A 170 -21.05 -0.27 35.21
N ASP A 171 -22.36 -0.52 35.17
CA ASP A 171 -22.95 -1.69 34.53
C ASP A 171 -23.06 -1.53 33.01
N ILE A 172 -23.66 -2.51 32.36
CA ILE A 172 -24.01 -2.43 30.93
C ILE A 172 -25.16 -1.41 30.78
N PRO A 173 -25.10 -0.51 29.78
CA PRO A 173 -26.21 0.39 29.44
C PRO A 173 -27.54 -0.36 29.35
N ALA A 174 -28.59 0.18 29.97
CA ALA A 174 -29.89 -0.48 30.09
C ALA A 174 -30.48 -0.85 28.71
N GLU A 175 -30.20 -0.02 27.70
CA GLU A 175 -30.61 -0.19 26.31
C GLU A 175 -30.03 -1.49 25.69
N PHE A 176 -28.89 -1.97 26.17
CA PHE A 176 -28.23 -3.18 25.67
C PHE A 176 -28.60 -4.44 26.47
N VAL A 177 -29.15 -4.29 27.68
CA VAL A 177 -29.48 -5.43 28.55
C VAL A 177 -30.47 -6.41 27.90
N PRO A 178 -31.58 -6.00 27.27
CA PRO A 178 -32.51 -6.93 26.64
C PRO A 178 -31.87 -7.76 25.52
N ILE A 179 -30.99 -7.14 24.73
CA ILE A 179 -30.23 -7.79 23.65
C ILE A 179 -29.31 -8.84 24.26
N ILE A 180 -28.65 -8.51 25.37
CA ILE A 180 -27.71 -9.40 26.02
C ILE A 180 -28.41 -10.55 26.73
N ASP A 181 -29.55 -10.31 27.34
CA ASP A 181 -30.31 -11.34 28.04
C ASP A 181 -31.01 -12.33 27.11
N ALA A 182 -31.28 -11.93 25.85
CA ALA A 182 -31.77 -12.81 24.81
C ALA A 182 -30.71 -13.82 24.31
N MET A 183 -29.42 -13.62 24.62
CA MET A 183 -28.37 -14.55 24.23
C MET A 183 -28.35 -15.83 25.09
N PRO A 184 -27.96 -16.99 24.51
CA PRO A 184 -27.75 -18.20 25.27
C PRO A 184 -26.54 -18.07 26.22
N ASN A 185 -26.54 -18.88 27.28
CA ASN A 185 -25.30 -19.17 28.02
C ASN A 185 -24.47 -20.19 27.22
N PRO A 186 -23.13 -20.12 27.20
CA PRO A 186 -22.26 -19.18 27.92
C PRO A 186 -21.98 -17.78 27.32
N PRO A 187 -22.22 -17.46 26.02
CA PRO A 187 -21.84 -16.15 25.45
C PRO A 187 -22.32 -14.94 26.24
N ARG A 188 -23.55 -14.99 26.76
CA ARG A 188 -24.11 -13.94 27.63
C ARG A 188 -23.25 -13.63 28.85
N ALA A 189 -22.80 -14.67 29.56
CA ALA A 189 -21.99 -14.51 30.77
C ALA A 189 -20.61 -13.95 30.44
N GLU A 190 -20.00 -14.42 29.36
CA GLU A 190 -18.70 -13.93 28.90
C GLU A 190 -18.74 -12.43 28.58
N ILE A 191 -19.75 -11.97 27.85
CA ILE A 191 -19.89 -10.56 27.49
C ILE A 191 -20.07 -9.68 28.72
N ARG A 192 -20.88 -10.11 29.69
CA ARG A 192 -21.07 -9.40 30.95
C ARG A 192 -19.77 -9.30 31.74
N ILE A 193 -19.03 -10.40 31.86
CA ILE A 193 -17.74 -10.43 32.55
C ILE A 193 -16.72 -9.53 31.84
N ARG A 194 -16.63 -9.61 30.50
CA ARG A 194 -15.74 -8.76 29.72
C ARG A 194 -16.08 -7.28 29.91
N TRP A 195 -17.35 -6.89 29.75
CA TRP A 195 -17.79 -5.51 29.94
C TRP A 195 -17.40 -4.93 31.30
N ALA A 196 -17.55 -5.72 32.37
CA ALA A 196 -17.19 -5.30 33.72
C ALA A 196 -15.68 -5.02 33.90
N HIS A 197 -14.82 -5.64 33.07
CA HIS A 197 -13.36 -5.52 33.17
C HIS A 197 -12.71 -4.78 31.98
N LEU A 198 -13.48 -4.34 30.98
CA LEU A 198 -12.96 -3.62 29.83
C LEU A 198 -12.56 -2.19 30.25
N VAL A 199 -11.29 -1.86 30.03
CA VAL A 199 -10.77 -0.49 30.11
C VAL A 199 -10.86 0.16 28.73
N ASP A 200 -10.33 -0.53 27.73
CA ASP A 200 -10.44 -0.18 26.32
C ASP A 200 -11.33 -1.19 25.62
N VAL A 201 -12.13 -0.71 24.67
CA VAL A 201 -13.03 -1.53 23.86
C VAL A 201 -12.44 -1.61 22.46
N PRO A 202 -12.00 -2.79 21.99
CA PRO A 202 -11.60 -2.99 20.61
C PRO A 202 -12.80 -2.84 19.67
N ARG A 203 -12.59 -2.28 18.46
CA ARG A 203 -13.62 -2.24 17.41
C ARG A 203 -14.09 -3.65 17.02
N SER A 204 -13.17 -4.61 17.06
CA SER A 204 -13.40 -6.05 16.84
C SER A 204 -14.00 -6.79 18.05
N SER A 205 -14.36 -6.09 19.13
CA SER A 205 -14.93 -6.70 20.33
C SER A 205 -16.26 -7.41 20.01
N PRO A 206 -16.50 -8.63 20.56
CA PRO A 206 -17.78 -9.32 20.40
C PRO A 206 -18.97 -8.48 20.87
N PHE A 207 -18.80 -7.66 21.90
CA PHE A 207 -19.83 -6.74 22.38
C PHE A 207 -20.26 -5.76 21.29
N VAL A 208 -19.31 -5.15 20.59
CA VAL A 208 -19.58 -4.19 19.50
C VAL A 208 -20.33 -4.87 18.37
N GLY A 209 -19.90 -6.06 17.95
CA GLY A 209 -20.59 -6.82 16.90
C GLY A 209 -22.03 -7.20 17.25
N ILE A 210 -22.30 -7.51 18.52
CA ILE A 210 -23.65 -7.85 18.98
C ILE A 210 -24.56 -6.63 19.00
N VAL A 211 -24.07 -5.50 19.51
CA VAL A 211 -24.82 -4.24 19.49
C VAL A 211 -25.03 -3.80 18.03
N GLN A 212 -24.00 -3.83 17.19
CA GLN A 212 -24.09 -3.54 15.75
C GLN A 212 -25.21 -4.35 15.09
N ASN A 213 -25.23 -5.67 15.28
CA ASN A 213 -26.25 -6.54 14.70
C ASN A 213 -27.66 -6.27 15.26
N ALA A 214 -27.79 -6.03 16.55
CA ALA A 214 -29.09 -5.81 17.19
C ALA A 214 -29.75 -4.49 16.77
N PHE A 215 -28.96 -3.44 16.54
CA PHE A 215 -29.45 -2.14 16.08
C PHE A 215 -29.42 -1.98 14.55
N GLY A 216 -28.91 -2.97 13.81
CA GLY A 216 -28.81 -2.92 12.35
C GLY A 216 -27.85 -1.85 11.84
N TRP A 217 -26.79 -1.54 12.59
CA TRP A 217 -25.81 -0.55 12.18
C TRP A 217 -24.94 -1.06 11.03
N THR A 218 -24.69 -0.18 10.06
CA THR A 218 -23.70 -0.46 9.03
C THR A 218 -22.30 -0.38 9.62
N ASP A 219 -21.36 -1.00 8.94
CA ASP A 219 -19.96 -0.99 9.32
C ASP A 219 -19.41 0.44 9.41
N GLU A 220 -19.83 1.33 8.51
CA GLU A 220 -19.44 2.74 8.49
C GLU A 220 -19.92 3.49 9.73
N THR A 221 -21.15 3.24 10.18
CA THR A 221 -21.68 3.84 11.42
C THR A 221 -20.81 3.46 12.61
N VAL A 222 -20.44 2.18 12.71
CA VAL A 222 -19.61 1.72 13.84
C VAL A 222 -18.19 2.23 13.70
N ASP A 223 -17.61 2.24 12.51
CA ASP A 223 -16.26 2.76 12.31
C ASP A 223 -16.18 4.26 12.67
N GLY A 224 -17.24 5.03 12.39
CA GLY A 224 -17.37 6.41 12.85
C GLY A 224 -17.41 6.56 14.38
N LEU A 225 -18.03 5.63 15.12
CA LEU A 225 -17.99 5.63 16.60
C LEU A 225 -16.58 5.43 17.16
N PHE A 226 -15.69 4.81 16.37
CA PHE A 226 -14.29 4.54 16.71
C PHE A 226 -13.32 5.56 16.07
N GLY A 227 -13.85 6.57 15.38
CA GLY A 227 -13.05 7.66 14.81
C GLY A 227 -12.35 7.33 13.49
N TRP A 228 -12.85 6.36 12.71
CA TRP A 228 -12.40 6.24 11.32
C TRP A 228 -12.93 7.42 10.51
N GLU A 229 -12.01 8.18 9.93
CA GLU A 229 -12.30 9.22 8.94
C GLU A 229 -11.70 8.77 7.60
N ASP A 230 -12.50 8.84 6.54
CA ASP A 230 -12.16 8.41 5.19
C ASP A 230 -11.22 9.39 4.45
#